data_AF-A0A380NYJ8-F1
#
_entry.id   AF-A0A380NYJ8-F1
#
_cell.length_a   1.000
_cell.length_b   1.000
_cell.length_c   1.000
_cell.angle_alpha   90.00
_cell.angle_beta   90.00
_cell.angle_gamma   90.00
#
_symmetry.space_group_name_H-M   'P 1'
#
loop_
_entity.id
_entity.type
_entity.pdbx_description
1 polymer ?
#
loop_
_entity_poly.entity_id
_entity_poly.type
_entity_poly.pdbx_seq_one_letter_code
_entity_poly.pdbx_strand_id
1 'polypeptide(L)'
;MVEQVGGDDVEVYSIVSRGTDPHEYDPTTKDIQATTDADVIFHNGLNLETGGSGWFTKLTKTANKKDNEQVFAASQHVKPLHLTTNKDEEDPHAWLDLQTELSMLKKLLKY
;
A
#
# COMPACT_ATOMS: atom_id res chain seq x y z
N MET A 1 -1.25 9.30 -6.57
CA MET A 1 -0.84 10.03 -5.35
C MET A 1 0.66 10.19 -5.27
N VAL A 2 1.45 9.11 -5.18
CA VAL A 2 2.92 9.17 -5.08
C VAL A 2 3.57 9.98 -6.22
N GLU A 3 3.22 9.69 -7.47
CA GLU A 3 3.72 10.42 -8.65
C GLU A 3 3.45 11.94 -8.58
N GLN A 4 2.31 12.35 -8.01
CA GLN A 4 1.97 13.78 -7.86
C GLN A 4 2.78 14.45 -6.74
N VAL A 5 3.24 13.68 -5.75
CA VAL A 5 4.03 14.19 -4.63
C VAL A 5 5.51 14.24 -4.99
N GLY A 6 6.04 13.19 -5.62
CA GLY A 6 7.45 13.10 -5.98
C GLY A 6 7.80 13.78 -7.32
N GLY A 7 6.83 13.99 -8.21
CA GLY A 7 7.08 14.64 -9.49
C GLY A 7 8.18 13.95 -10.31
N ASP A 8 9.07 14.74 -10.89
CA ASP A 8 10.18 14.25 -11.72
C ASP A 8 11.35 13.66 -10.90
N ASP A 9 11.33 13.79 -9.58
CA ASP A 9 12.39 13.30 -8.69
C ASP A 9 12.25 11.79 -8.37
N VAL A 10 11.17 11.15 -8.82
CA VAL A 10 10.87 9.74 -8.51
C VAL A 10 10.52 8.96 -9.77
N GLU A 11 10.95 7.69 -9.81
CA GLU A 11 10.42 6.71 -10.74
C GLU A 11 9.33 5.88 -10.05
N VAL A 12 8.11 5.89 -10.59
CA VAL A 12 6.96 5.21 -9.97
C VAL A 12 6.57 3.96 -10.74
N TYR A 13 6.62 2.82 -10.05
CA TYR A 13 6.05 1.56 -10.51
C TYR A 13 4.77 1.23 -9.72
N SER A 14 3.69 0.86 -10.43
CA SER A 14 2.43 0.43 -9.82
C SER A 14 2.23 -1.06 -10.08
N ILE A 15 2.12 -1.84 -9.00
CA ILE A 15 1.95 -3.30 -9.04
C ILE A 15 0.55 -3.66 -9.54
N VAL A 16 -0.48 -3.21 -8.85
CA VAL A 16 -1.87 -3.50 -9.21
C VAL A 16 -2.34 -2.50 -10.28
N SER A 17 -2.59 -3.01 -11.48
CA SER A 17 -3.07 -2.20 -12.60
C SER A 17 -4.49 -1.68 -12.37
N ARG A 18 -4.83 -0.56 -13.03
CA ARG A 18 -6.17 0.02 -12.96
C ARG A 18 -7.24 -1.00 -13.39
N GLY A 19 -8.29 -1.12 -12.58
CA GLY A 19 -9.40 -2.04 -12.83
C GLY A 19 -9.17 -3.46 -12.32
N THR A 20 -8.00 -3.76 -11.76
CA THR A 20 -7.72 -5.01 -11.06
C THR A 20 -8.07 -4.88 -9.57
N ASP A 21 -8.53 -5.97 -8.97
CA ASP A 21 -8.81 -6.03 -7.53
C ASP A 21 -7.49 -6.02 -6.73
N PRO A 22 -7.27 -5.04 -5.83
CA PRO A 22 -6.07 -4.99 -4.99
C PRO A 22 -6.11 -5.93 -3.77
N HIS A 23 -7.29 -6.44 -3.37
CA HIS A 23 -7.39 -7.39 -2.25
C HIS A 23 -6.76 -8.74 -2.62
N GLU A 24 -7.05 -9.20 -3.83
CA GLU A 24 -6.58 -10.49 -4.36
C GLU A 24 -5.82 -10.27 -5.65
N TYR A 25 -4.49 -10.24 -5.54
CA TYR A 25 -3.58 -10.08 -6.66
C TYR A 25 -2.50 -11.15 -6.62
N ASP A 26 -2.09 -11.63 -7.80
CA ASP A 26 -0.97 -12.56 -7.95
C ASP A 26 0.22 -11.83 -8.58
N PRO A 27 1.26 -11.48 -7.79
CA PRO A 27 2.41 -10.75 -8.28
C PRO A 27 3.13 -11.43 -9.44
N THR A 28 3.34 -10.68 -10.52
CA THR A 28 4.11 -11.14 -11.66
C THR A 28 5.61 -11.14 -11.34
N THR A 29 6.41 -11.79 -12.18
CA THR A 29 7.88 -11.74 -12.07
C THR A 29 8.41 -10.31 -12.15
N LYS A 30 7.75 -9.45 -12.93
CA LYS A 30 8.10 -8.03 -13.03
C LYS A 30 7.81 -7.29 -11.72
N ASP A 31 6.70 -7.60 -11.06
CA ASP A 31 6.35 -7.00 -9.76
C ASP A 31 7.36 -7.40 -8.67
N ILE A 32 7.79 -8.66 -8.66
CA ILE A 32 8.83 -9.15 -7.74
C ILE A 32 10.14 -8.40 -7.97
N GLN A 33 10.56 -8.24 -9.24
CA GLN A 33 11.78 -7.52 -9.58
C GLN A 33 11.68 -6.04 -9.18
N ALA A 34 10.60 -5.35 -9.57
CA ALA A 34 10.38 -3.96 -9.21
C ALA A 34 10.36 -3.75 -7.69
N THR A 35 9.74 -4.67 -6.94
CA THR A 35 9.73 -4.61 -5.46
C THR A 35 11.13 -4.83 -4.88
N THR A 36 11.93 -5.72 -5.48
CA THR A 36 13.31 -5.98 -5.03
C THR A 36 14.20 -4.75 -5.25
N ASP A 37 14.06 -4.09 -6.40
CA ASP A 37 14.89 -2.96 -6.80
C ASP A 37 14.46 -1.64 -6.14
N ALA A 38 13.20 -1.53 -5.69
CA ALA A 38 12.65 -0.30 -5.11
C ALA A 38 13.38 0.15 -3.83
N ASP A 39 13.72 1.43 -3.75
CA ASP A 39 14.24 2.06 -2.52
C ASP A 39 13.16 2.18 -1.45
N VAL A 40 11.94 2.56 -1.87
CA VAL A 40 10.77 2.80 -1.02
C VAL A 40 9.53 2.16 -1.63
N ILE A 41 8.71 1.54 -0.80
CA ILE A 41 7.47 0.89 -1.18
C ILE A 41 6.34 1.48 -0.35
N PHE A 42 5.29 1.92 -1.03
CA PHE A 42 4.04 2.34 -0.41
C PHE A 42 2.94 1.32 -0.69
N HIS A 43 2.17 1.01 0.34
CA HIS A 43 0.94 0.23 0.22
C HIS A 43 -0.20 0.90 0.99
N ASN A 44 -1.44 0.48 0.75
CA ASN A 44 -2.58 1.08 1.43
C ASN A 44 -2.53 0.83 2.93
N GLY A 45 -2.31 -0.43 3.33
CA GLY A 45 -2.47 -0.88 4.71
C GLY A 45 -3.93 -1.18 5.04
N LEU A 46 -4.29 -1.14 6.33
CA LEU A 46 -5.65 -1.42 6.82
C LEU A 46 -6.23 -2.75 6.30
N ASN A 47 -5.38 -3.78 6.21
CA ASN A 47 -5.75 -5.11 5.72
C ASN A 47 -5.99 -5.25 4.20
N LEU A 48 -5.80 -4.21 3.37
CA LEU A 48 -6.11 -4.28 1.93
C LEU A 48 -5.30 -5.38 1.22
N GLU A 49 -3.98 -5.25 1.23
CA GLU A 49 -3.09 -6.17 0.49
C GLU A 49 -2.48 -7.26 1.38
N THR A 50 -2.63 -7.11 2.70
CA THR A 50 -2.08 -8.01 3.73
C THR A 50 -3.10 -9.00 4.27
N GLY A 51 -4.39 -8.75 4.06
CA GLY A 51 -5.49 -9.65 4.39
C GLY A 51 -5.63 -10.80 3.40
N GLY A 52 -6.59 -11.70 3.66
CA GLY A 52 -6.91 -12.80 2.74
C GLY A 52 -5.69 -13.65 2.37
N SER A 53 -5.35 -13.67 1.08
CA SER A 53 -4.17 -14.39 0.57
C SER A 53 -2.83 -13.86 1.08
N GLY A 54 -2.78 -12.64 1.62
CA GLY A 54 -1.59 -11.99 2.17
C GLY A 54 -0.50 -11.80 1.11
N TRP A 55 -0.90 -11.53 -0.14
CA TRP A 55 -0.02 -11.49 -1.29
C TRP A 55 1.10 -10.46 -1.14
N PHE A 56 0.80 -9.29 -0.58
CA PHE A 56 1.79 -8.22 -0.41
C PHE A 56 2.82 -8.57 0.66
N THR A 57 2.38 -9.17 1.77
CA THR A 57 3.27 -9.66 2.83
C THR A 57 4.24 -10.72 2.29
N LYS A 58 3.80 -11.59 1.38
CA LYS A 58 4.66 -12.57 0.73
C LYS A 58 5.64 -11.89 -0.23
N LEU A 59 5.16 -10.92 -1.00
CA LEU A 59 5.97 -10.16 -1.96
C LEU A 59 7.12 -9.42 -1.29
N THR A 60 6.84 -8.64 -0.23
CA THR A 60 7.87 -7.87 0.48
C THR A 60 8.88 -8.76 1.20
N LYS A 61 8.45 -9.91 1.74
CA LYS A 61 9.34 -10.93 2.30
C LYS A 61 10.25 -11.54 1.23
N THR A 62 9.71 -11.91 0.07
CA THR A 62 10.51 -12.44 -1.05
C THR A 62 11.52 -11.41 -1.55
N ALA A 63 11.14 -10.13 -1.59
CA ALA A 63 12.00 -9.01 -1.95
C ALA A 63 12.98 -8.58 -0.83
N ASN A 64 12.95 -9.24 0.34
CA ASN A 64 13.75 -8.91 1.52
C ASN A 64 13.64 -7.44 1.96
N LYS A 65 12.42 -6.88 1.91
CA LYS A 65 12.12 -5.51 2.33
C LYS A 65 11.55 -5.51 3.74
N LYS A 66 11.85 -4.46 4.49
CA LYS A 66 11.47 -4.34 5.89
C LYS A 66 10.44 -3.25 6.12
N ASP A 67 9.44 -3.58 6.93
CA ASP A 67 8.41 -2.64 7.38
C ASP A 67 9.02 -1.50 8.21
N ASN A 68 8.54 -0.28 7.98
CA ASN A 68 9.01 0.95 8.61
C ASN A 68 10.47 1.36 8.29
N GLU A 69 11.16 0.63 7.43
CA GLU A 69 12.47 1.04 6.86
C GLU A 69 12.33 1.32 5.36
N GLN A 70 11.70 0.40 4.62
CA GLN A 70 11.52 0.48 3.16
C GLN A 70 10.06 0.34 2.76
N VAL A 71 9.23 -0.29 3.59
CA VAL A 71 7.81 -0.51 3.32
C VAL A 71 6.98 0.35 4.28
N PHE A 72 6.10 1.17 3.72
CA PHE A 72 5.28 2.13 4.48
C PHE A 72 3.81 2.06 4.08
N ALA A 73 2.94 1.95 5.08
CA ALA A 73 1.50 2.08 4.89
C ALA A 73 1.13 3.57 4.73
N ALA A 74 0.48 3.92 3.62
CA ALA A 74 -0.04 5.26 3.41
C ALA A 74 -1.10 5.64 4.46
N SER A 75 -1.82 4.65 4.98
CA SER A 75 -2.86 4.79 6.01
C SER A 75 -2.36 4.84 7.45
N GLN A 76 -1.05 4.83 7.73
CA GLN A 76 -0.50 4.66 9.09
C GLN A 76 -1.10 5.61 10.17
N HIS A 77 -1.61 6.79 9.79
CA HIS A 77 -2.21 7.78 10.70
C HIS A 77 -3.73 7.93 10.55
N VAL A 78 -4.35 7.10 9.71
CA VAL A 78 -5.80 7.05 9.57
C VAL A 78 -6.37 6.28 10.75
N LYS A 79 -7.42 6.81 11.38
CA LYS A 79 -8.17 6.06 12.38
C LYS A 79 -8.97 4.97 11.64
N PRO A 80 -8.74 3.67 11.91
CA PRO A 80 -9.43 2.60 11.20
C PRO A 80 -10.93 2.62 11.51
N LEU A 81 -11.73 2.46 10.46
CA LEU A 81 -13.06 1.89 10.58
C LEU A 81 -12.92 0.36 10.61
N HIS A 82 -13.96 -0.32 11.09
CA HIS A 82 -13.96 -1.78 11.20
C HIS A 82 -15.16 -2.34 10.47
N LEU A 83 -15.04 -3.59 9.99
CA LEU A 83 -16.12 -4.23 9.24
C LEU A 83 -17.37 -4.42 10.11
N THR A 84 -18.53 -4.31 9.48
CA THR A 84 -19.81 -4.57 10.16
C THR A 84 -19.99 -6.05 10.49
N THR A 85 -19.37 -6.92 9.69
CA THR A 85 -19.42 -8.39 9.82
C THR A 85 -18.38 -8.93 10.79
N ASN A 86 -17.21 -8.28 10.91
CA ASN A 86 -16.17 -8.62 11.86
C ASN A 86 -15.50 -7.35 12.41
N LYS A 87 -15.76 -7.04 13.69
CA LYS A 87 -15.25 -5.82 14.32
C LYS A 87 -13.76 -5.87 14.67
N ASP A 88 -13.13 -7.04 14.57
CA ASP A 88 -11.70 -7.19 14.79
C ASP A 88 -10.89 -6.94 13.49
N GLU A 89 -11.57 -6.75 12.35
CA GLU A 89 -10.94 -6.47 11.07
C GLU A 89 -11.15 -5.02 10.65
N GLU A 90 -10.06 -4.39 10.22
CA GLU A 90 -10.04 -3.02 9.71
C GLU A 90 -10.66 -2.96 8.31
N ASP A 91 -11.43 -1.89 8.04
CA ASP A 91 -11.92 -1.58 6.69
C ASP A 91 -10.82 -0.86 5.90
N PRO A 92 -10.35 -1.43 4.78
CA PRO A 92 -9.24 -0.87 4.04
C PRO A 92 -9.58 0.39 3.25
N HIS A 93 -10.85 0.68 2.98
CA HIS A 93 -11.29 1.66 1.99
C HIS A 93 -11.25 3.12 2.49
N ALA A 94 -10.25 3.43 3.33
CA ALA A 94 -10.05 4.75 3.91
C ALA A 94 -9.95 5.87 2.86
N TRP A 95 -9.46 5.61 1.66
CA TRP A 95 -9.32 6.62 0.61
C TRP A 95 -10.65 7.14 0.05
N LEU A 96 -11.78 6.51 0.36
CA LEU A 96 -13.10 6.96 -0.10
C LEU A 96 -13.62 8.18 0.66
N ASP A 97 -13.06 8.49 1.83
CA ASP A 97 -13.29 9.75 2.53
C ASP A 97 -12.13 10.73 2.23
N LEU A 98 -12.49 11.94 1.82
CA LEU A 98 -11.54 13.00 1.47
C LEU A 98 -10.64 13.41 2.64
N GLN A 99 -11.14 13.33 3.89
CA GLN A 99 -10.33 13.73 5.05
C GLN A 99 -9.20 12.72 5.34
N THR A 100 -9.52 11.44 5.19
CA THR A 100 -8.56 10.34 5.34
C THR A 100 -7.61 10.30 4.15
N GLU A 101 -8.09 10.55 2.92
CA GLU A 101 -7.22 10.70 1.74
C GLU A 101 -6.18 11.82 1.93
N LEU A 102 -6.60 13.01 2.39
CA LEU A 102 -5.69 14.11 2.69
C LEU A 102 -4.66 13.75 3.77
N SER A 103 -5.07 12.94 4.75
CA SER A 103 -4.18 12.47 5.81
C SER A 103 -3.14 11.48 5.27
N MET A 104 -3.53 10.60 4.36
CA MET A 104 -2.62 9.68 3.65
C MET A 104 -1.61 10.46 2.78
N LEU A 105 -2.05 11.50 2.07
CA LEU A 105 -1.16 12.34 1.24
C LEU A 105 -0.12 13.08 2.09
N LYS A 106 -0.52 13.66 3.22
CA LYS A 106 0.41 14.31 4.17
C LYS A 106 1.46 13.36 4.73
N LYS A 107 1.16 12.06 4.80
CA LYS A 107 2.11 11.06 5.28
C LYS A 107 3.20 10.79 4.25
N LEU A 108 2.87 10.75 2.97
CA LEU A 108 3.86 10.60 1.90
C LEU A 108 4.89 11.73 1.90
N LEU A 109 4.47 12.96 2.18
CA LEU A 109 5.37 14.14 2.26
C LEU A 109 6.42 14.07 3.39
N LYS A 110 6.34 13.09 4.30
CA LYS A 110 7.28 12.94 5.41
C LYS A 110 8.39 11.92 5.13
N TYR A 111 8.33 11.26 3.98
CA TYR A 111 9.34 10.33 3.49
C TYR A 111 10.08 10.96 2.32
#